data_AF-A0A8H6GQG7-F1
#
_entry.id   AF-A0A8H6GQG7-F1
#
_cell.length_a   1.000
_cell.length_b   1.000
_cell.length_c   1.000
_cell.angle_alpha   90.00
_cell.angle_beta   90.00
_cell.angle_gamma   90.00
#
_symmetry.space_group_name_H-M   'P 1'
#
loop_
_entity.id
_entity.type
_entity.pdbx_description
1 polymer ?
#
loop_
_entity_poly.entity_id
_entity_poly.type
_entity_poly.pdbx_seq_one_letter_code
_entity_poly.pdbx_strand_id
1 'polypeptide(L)'
;MKPHLVASTALTLLFGPLCTSADENIKVDALKQNNPDLASIPNLVCLLLFLLLIAYKLRKRMLTATTTFPQLTRRSQSGSVVTSLEQFSCNPDTPRHVEAKKKLDKSMAIGWGNWNAQHPRHRLLDALYGYRRYHERQKAEVDRFEGLYKYVSRAQKSLLEHQVNYSKKFTRINDLLKKNQELCDVIVQNAMNFYGINEEELQRHISAAQSSGRLADKISVSQALKHYVRDWTEEGESERKETFACLVATLQGLFPVRDDENPVKVLVPGSGLGRLGHDIARLGGFEVTVNEWSMYMNIAYRFIEANRAQNTHSFHPFIDGWSHHATESDMIRELTFPDTSLNSTSVVLTEGDFTTVFNDKTGYYDIIVTYFFIDTARNLMSYLDTIKKVLKPGGHWVNLGPLLYGTGPFVQLTLEEIVQVTEAMGFEYLDTKESCGPLTFEGRTIRSMEAVYGFNNKALTKSAYNAQFWVARSISLVSRRENDNLLIAIPDFFINCFLILITIPLQVNKILRGAITFEQQGVISATHPRTT
;
A
#
# COMPACT_ATOMS: atom_id res chain seq x y z
N MET A 1 62.02 16.80 13.10
CA MET A 1 61.71 16.79 11.65
C MET A 1 60.41 16.04 11.43
N LYS A 2 59.41 16.77 10.91
CA LYS A 2 58.08 16.37 10.40
C LYS A 2 57.09 15.64 11.35
N PRO A 3 55.90 16.23 11.61
CA PRO A 3 54.89 15.70 12.52
C PRO A 3 53.85 14.81 11.83
N HIS A 4 53.18 14.00 12.64
CA HIS A 4 52.00 13.19 12.29
C HIS A 4 50.81 14.10 11.95
N LEU A 5 50.19 13.86 10.80
CA LEU A 5 48.96 14.52 10.37
C LEU A 5 47.76 13.71 10.85
N VAL A 6 46.97 14.35 11.71
CA VAL A 6 45.64 13.95 12.15
C VAL A 6 44.68 14.06 10.95
N ALA A 7 43.95 13.00 10.63
CA ALA A 7 42.78 13.06 9.76
C ALA A 7 41.56 12.58 10.54
N SER A 8 40.79 13.55 11.01
CA SER A 8 39.46 13.41 11.57
C SER A 8 38.50 12.97 10.47
N THR A 9 37.85 11.82 10.61
CA THR A 9 36.64 11.45 9.87
C THR A 9 35.67 10.79 10.86
N ALA A 10 35.07 11.63 11.69
CA ALA A 10 33.82 11.34 12.37
C ALA A 10 32.75 12.27 11.81
N LEU A 11 31.51 11.76 11.77
CA LEU A 11 30.26 12.51 11.62
C LEU A 11 29.72 12.69 10.19
N THR A 12 29.11 11.64 9.65
CA THR A 12 27.78 11.72 9.01
C THR A 12 27.26 10.32 8.74
N LEU A 13 26.15 9.93 9.38
CA LEU A 13 25.14 8.93 8.99
C LEU A 13 24.45 8.41 10.25
N LEU A 14 23.32 9.02 10.62
CA LEU A 14 22.28 8.42 11.47
C LEU A 14 21.01 9.26 11.28
N PHE A 15 20.26 9.00 10.21
CA PHE A 15 18.88 9.44 10.02
C PHE A 15 18.08 8.33 9.34
N GLY A 16 16.95 7.95 9.96
CA GLY A 16 15.86 7.15 9.35
C GLY A 16 16.01 5.62 9.41
N PRO A 17 14.90 4.85 9.57
CA PRO A 17 14.93 3.41 9.49
C PRO A 17 15.11 2.98 8.03
N LEU A 18 16.35 2.73 7.63
CA LEU A 18 16.67 2.16 6.34
C LEU A 18 16.38 0.65 6.34
N CYS A 19 15.31 0.28 5.63
CA CYS A 19 15.18 -1.06 5.05
C CYS A 19 16.37 -1.28 4.11
N THR A 20 17.29 -2.16 4.50
CA THR A 20 18.36 -2.66 3.64
C THR A 20 18.25 -4.17 3.56
N SER A 21 18.06 -4.67 2.34
CA SER A 21 18.33 -6.06 1.99
C SER A 21 19.09 -6.09 0.67
N ALA A 22 20.25 -6.75 0.74
CA ALA A 22 21.04 -7.39 -0.32
C ALA A 22 21.88 -6.51 -1.25
N ASP A 23 23.19 -6.54 -0.98
CA ASP A 23 24.25 -6.58 -1.99
C ASP A 23 24.07 -7.80 -2.92
N GLU A 24 24.24 -7.62 -4.23
CA GLU A 24 25.06 -8.51 -5.06
C GLU A 24 25.42 -7.84 -6.40
N ASN A 25 26.72 -7.83 -6.69
CA ASN A 25 27.34 -7.31 -7.91
C ASN A 25 27.00 -8.19 -9.12
N ILE A 26 26.33 -7.63 -10.13
CA ILE A 26 26.27 -8.22 -11.48
C ILE A 26 26.94 -7.26 -12.46
N LYS A 27 28.06 -7.70 -13.03
CA LYS A 27 28.74 -7.05 -14.16
C LYS A 27 27.81 -7.09 -15.37
N VAL A 28 27.53 -5.93 -15.96
CA VAL A 28 26.83 -5.80 -17.24
C VAL A 28 27.87 -5.53 -18.31
N ASP A 29 28.23 -6.57 -19.05
CA ASP A 29 28.79 -6.46 -20.38
C ASP A 29 28.00 -7.38 -21.33
N ALA A 30 27.75 -6.87 -22.53
CA ALA A 30 27.07 -7.47 -23.68
C ALA A 30 25.53 -7.53 -23.63
N LEU A 31 24.89 -6.68 -24.45
CA LEU A 31 24.21 -7.12 -25.69
C LEU A 31 23.71 -5.88 -26.46
N LYS A 32 24.45 -5.52 -27.51
CA LYS A 32 23.98 -4.71 -28.65
C LYS A 32 23.24 -5.62 -29.63
N GLN A 33 22.29 -5.00 -30.34
CA GLN A 33 21.62 -5.43 -31.59
C GLN A 33 20.53 -6.50 -31.47
N ASN A 34 19.28 -6.09 -31.70
CA ASN A 34 18.54 -6.43 -32.92
C ASN A 34 17.16 -5.74 -32.97
N ASN A 35 16.92 -4.95 -34.02
CA ASN A 35 15.59 -4.55 -34.49
C ASN A 35 14.80 -5.79 -34.94
N PRO A 36 13.47 -5.75 -34.85
CA PRO A 36 12.66 -6.43 -35.85
C PRO A 36 11.74 -5.47 -36.61
N ASP A 37 11.67 -5.80 -37.89
CA ASP A 37 11.07 -5.16 -39.05
C ASP A 37 9.53 -5.15 -38.99
N LEU A 38 8.93 -4.07 -39.47
CA LEU A 38 7.50 -3.78 -39.41
C LEU A 38 6.82 -4.19 -40.73
N ALA A 39 6.77 -5.49 -41.03
CA ALA A 39 6.06 -5.98 -42.21
C ALA A 39 5.56 -7.43 -42.05
N SER A 40 4.30 -7.61 -41.63
CA SER A 40 3.34 -8.60 -42.17
C SER A 40 2.09 -8.70 -41.29
N ILE A 41 1.00 -8.12 -41.79
CA ILE A 41 -0.35 -8.18 -41.22
C ILE A 41 -1.16 -9.18 -42.04
N PRO A 42 -1.78 -10.20 -41.41
CA PRO A 42 -3.06 -10.69 -41.89
C PRO A 42 -4.17 -10.84 -40.81
N ASN A 43 -3.99 -10.27 -39.60
CA ASN A 43 -4.94 -10.50 -38.49
C ASN A 43 -5.95 -9.38 -38.19
N LEU A 44 -5.89 -8.23 -38.88
CA LEU A 44 -6.78 -7.09 -38.55
C LEU A 44 -8.13 -7.14 -39.27
N VAL A 45 -8.19 -7.73 -40.48
CA VAL A 45 -9.43 -7.84 -41.27
C VAL A 45 -10.37 -8.91 -40.69
N CYS A 46 -9.83 -10.01 -40.17
CA CYS A 46 -10.61 -11.05 -39.49
C CYS A 46 -11.22 -10.55 -38.17
N LEU A 47 -10.50 -9.69 -37.44
CA LEU A 47 -11.00 -9.13 -36.18
C LEU A 47 -12.17 -8.17 -36.40
N LEU A 48 -12.13 -7.37 -37.49
CA LEU A 48 -13.23 -6.45 -37.83
C LEU A 48 -14.51 -7.18 -38.23
N LEU A 49 -14.41 -8.26 -39.01
CA LEU A 49 -15.56 -9.06 -39.41
C LEU A 49 -16.18 -9.81 -38.23
N PHE A 50 -15.36 -10.26 -37.27
CA PHE A 50 -15.84 -10.93 -36.06
C PHE A 50 -16.58 -9.97 -35.11
N LEU A 51 -16.10 -8.73 -34.98
CA LEU A 51 -16.73 -7.70 -34.16
C LEU A 51 -18.09 -7.23 -34.74
N LEU A 52 -18.22 -7.16 -36.06
CA LEU A 52 -19.49 -6.80 -36.73
C LEU A 52 -20.57 -7.89 -36.55
N LEU A 53 -20.19 -9.17 -36.52
CA LEU A 53 -21.10 -10.30 -36.26
C LEU A 53 -21.61 -10.32 -34.81
N ILE A 54 -20.75 -9.96 -33.84
CA ILE A 54 -21.13 -9.85 -32.43
C ILE A 54 -22.10 -8.68 -32.21
N ALA A 55 -21.84 -7.53 -32.84
CA ALA A 55 -22.72 -6.36 -32.79
C ALA A 55 -24.11 -6.65 -33.39
N TYR A 56 -24.18 -7.41 -34.48
CA TYR A 56 -25.45 -7.82 -35.09
C TYR A 56 -26.27 -8.78 -34.18
N LYS A 57 -25.62 -9.72 -33.50
CA LYS A 57 -26.29 -10.65 -32.55
C LYS A 57 -26.79 -9.96 -31.28
N LEU A 58 -26.04 -8.96 -30.77
CA LEU A 58 -26.45 -8.16 -29.61
C LEU A 58 -27.64 -7.26 -29.92
N ARG A 59 -27.72 -6.70 -31.14
CA ARG A 59 -28.85 -5.87 -31.57
C ARG A 59 -30.17 -6.66 -31.73
N LYS A 60 -30.10 -7.95 -32.07
CA LYS A 60 -31.28 -8.82 -32.20
C LYS A 60 -31.83 -9.32 -30.85
N ARG A 61 -31.02 -9.29 -29.78
CA ARG A 61 -31.42 -9.68 -28.41
C ARG A 61 -32.07 -8.56 -27.59
N MET A 62 -32.01 -7.31 -28.07
CA MET A 62 -32.53 -6.12 -27.39
C MET A 62 -33.95 -5.70 -27.86
N LEU A 63 -34.65 -6.54 -28.61
CA LEU A 63 -35.99 -6.24 -29.16
C LEU A 63 -37.10 -7.21 -28.72
N THR A 64 -36.87 -8.04 -27.70
CA THR A 64 -37.92 -8.90 -27.12
C THR A 64 -37.76 -9.01 -25.61
N ALA A 65 -38.35 -8.07 -24.87
CA ALA A 65 -38.80 -8.27 -23.49
C ALA A 65 -39.79 -7.16 -23.15
N THR A 66 -41.07 -7.49 -23.08
CA THR A 66 -42.14 -6.61 -22.61
C THR A 66 -42.95 -7.36 -21.56
N THR A 67 -43.44 -6.61 -20.56
CA THR A 67 -44.44 -6.95 -19.51
C THR A 67 -43.98 -7.94 -18.42
N THR A 68 -44.24 -7.77 -17.11
CA THR A 68 -45.32 -7.09 -16.35
C THR A 68 -44.87 -6.77 -14.90
N PHE A 69 -45.37 -5.67 -14.32
CA PHE A 69 -45.28 -5.31 -12.90
C PHE A 69 -46.38 -5.97 -12.05
N PRO A 70 -46.11 -6.33 -10.79
CA PRO A 70 -47.12 -6.30 -9.73
C PRO A 70 -46.76 -5.29 -8.63
N GLN A 71 -47.74 -4.45 -8.30
CA GLN A 71 -47.80 -3.64 -7.08
C GLN A 71 -48.00 -4.54 -5.85
N LEU A 72 -47.21 -4.34 -4.81
CA LEU A 72 -47.49 -4.84 -3.46
C LEU A 72 -47.22 -3.74 -2.43
N THR A 73 -48.31 -3.18 -1.93
CA THR A 73 -48.39 -2.31 -0.77
C THR A 73 -48.23 -3.14 0.52
N ARG A 74 -47.30 -2.76 1.41
CA ARG A 74 -47.46 -3.09 2.83
C ARG A 74 -46.78 -2.10 3.80
N ARG A 75 -47.65 -1.26 4.36
CA ARG A 75 -47.80 -0.81 5.76
C ARG A 75 -46.60 -0.98 6.73
N SER A 76 -46.16 0.17 7.22
CA SER A 76 -45.32 0.38 8.41
C SER A 76 -45.94 -0.24 9.68
N GLN A 77 -45.10 -0.93 10.47
CA GLN A 77 -45.30 -1.12 11.90
C GLN A 77 -43.97 -0.94 12.64
N SER A 78 -43.97 0.08 13.50
CA SER A 78 -42.98 0.33 14.54
C SER A 78 -43.09 -0.73 15.63
N GLY A 79 -41.97 -1.33 16.00
CA GLY A 79 -41.85 -2.25 17.13
C GLY A 79 -40.44 -2.19 17.68
N SER A 80 -40.28 -1.61 18.87
CA SER A 80 -39.03 -1.60 19.63
C SER A 80 -38.72 -3.02 20.09
N VAL A 81 -37.68 -3.63 19.51
CA VAL A 81 -37.11 -4.88 20.01
C VAL A 81 -35.96 -4.52 20.93
N VAL A 82 -36.15 -4.77 22.22
CA VAL A 82 -35.07 -4.83 23.22
C VAL A 82 -34.30 -6.10 22.90
N THR A 83 -33.18 -5.97 22.19
CA THR A 83 -32.28 -7.09 21.92
C THR A 83 -31.51 -7.41 23.19
N SER A 84 -31.84 -8.55 23.81
CA SER A 84 -30.92 -9.26 24.69
C SER A 84 -29.56 -9.41 24.01
N LEU A 85 -28.47 -9.34 24.78
CA LEU A 85 -27.10 -9.65 24.37
C LEU A 85 -27.03 -11.07 23.78
N GLU A 86 -27.43 -11.21 22.52
CA GLU A 86 -27.08 -12.36 21.70
C GLU A 86 -25.57 -12.30 21.56
N GLN A 87 -24.93 -13.33 22.10
CA GLN A 87 -23.53 -13.62 21.92
C GLN A 87 -23.35 -13.93 20.43
N PHE A 88 -23.24 -12.87 19.61
CA PHE A 88 -22.91 -12.99 18.20
C PHE A 88 -21.74 -13.95 18.09
N SER A 89 -21.85 -14.98 17.26
CA SER A 89 -20.67 -15.74 16.88
C SER A 89 -19.77 -14.77 16.13
N CYS A 90 -18.84 -14.13 16.85
CA CYS A 90 -17.89 -13.19 16.25
C CYS A 90 -16.93 -13.88 15.27
N ASN A 91 -17.15 -15.15 14.92
CA ASN A 91 -16.27 -15.88 14.03
C ASN A 91 -16.31 -15.28 12.62
N PRO A 92 -15.15 -15.07 11.96
CA PRO A 92 -15.07 -14.50 10.62
C PRO A 92 -15.55 -15.53 9.57
N ASP A 93 -16.85 -15.81 9.54
CA ASP A 93 -17.49 -16.83 8.70
C ASP A 93 -18.62 -16.29 7.82
N THR A 94 -18.76 -14.97 7.73
CA THR A 94 -19.72 -14.34 6.81
C THR A 94 -19.42 -14.76 5.35
N PRO A 95 -20.39 -14.68 4.43
CA PRO A 95 -20.17 -15.07 3.03
C PRO A 95 -18.93 -14.42 2.38
N ARG A 96 -18.64 -13.15 2.72
CA ARG A 96 -17.45 -12.44 2.25
C ARG A 96 -16.14 -13.02 2.82
N HIS A 97 -16.14 -13.46 4.08
CA HIS A 97 -14.99 -14.15 4.68
C HIS A 97 -14.75 -15.50 4.02
N VAL A 98 -15.82 -16.27 3.78
CA VAL A 98 -15.74 -17.56 3.09
C VAL A 98 -15.19 -17.40 1.66
N GLU A 99 -15.65 -16.39 0.92
CA GLU A 99 -15.14 -16.07 -0.42
C GLU A 99 -13.65 -15.67 -0.37
N ALA A 100 -13.28 -14.77 0.56
CA ALA A 100 -11.90 -14.33 0.73
C ALA A 100 -10.96 -15.50 1.09
N LYS A 101 -11.39 -16.36 2.02
CA LYS A 101 -10.63 -17.57 2.43
C LYS A 101 -10.47 -18.54 1.27
N LYS A 102 -11.52 -18.78 0.48
CA LYS A 102 -11.44 -19.62 -0.72
C LYS A 102 -10.44 -19.08 -1.75
N LYS A 103 -10.42 -17.77 -1.96
CA LYS A 103 -9.48 -17.11 -2.88
C LYS A 103 -8.04 -17.23 -2.36
N LEU A 104 -7.84 -17.03 -1.06
CA LEU A 104 -6.56 -17.22 -0.37
C LEU A 104 -6.06 -18.66 -0.47
N ASP A 105 -6.90 -19.65 -0.19
CA ASP A 105 -6.52 -21.07 -0.25
C ASP A 105 -6.09 -21.48 -1.67
N LYS A 106 -6.77 -20.94 -2.69
CA LYS A 106 -6.38 -21.14 -4.07
C LYS A 106 -5.01 -20.55 -4.39
N SER A 107 -4.68 -19.35 -3.89
CA SER A 107 -3.38 -18.71 -4.14
C SER A 107 -2.24 -19.25 -3.28
N MET A 108 -2.57 -19.93 -2.17
CA MET A 108 -1.61 -20.59 -1.28
C MET A 108 -1.26 -22.01 -1.73
N ALA A 109 -2.06 -22.65 -2.59
CA ALA A 109 -1.80 -24.01 -3.06
C ALA A 109 -0.43 -24.11 -3.75
N ILE A 110 0.37 -25.14 -3.44
CA ILE A 110 1.74 -25.32 -3.97
C ILE A 110 1.78 -25.32 -5.51
N GLY A 111 0.75 -25.84 -6.16
CA GLY A 111 0.64 -25.85 -7.62
C GLY A 111 0.17 -24.53 -8.25
N TRP A 112 -0.03 -23.47 -7.46
CA TRP A 112 -0.45 -22.17 -7.95
C TRP A 112 0.75 -21.31 -8.35
N GLY A 113 0.90 -21.05 -9.66
CA GLY A 113 2.03 -20.28 -10.17
C GLY A 113 3.36 -20.99 -9.97
N ASN A 114 4.45 -20.24 -9.92
CA ASN A 114 5.81 -20.78 -9.76
C ASN A 114 6.17 -20.84 -8.27
N TRP A 115 6.64 -22.01 -7.81
CA TRP A 115 7.16 -22.16 -6.45
C TRP A 115 8.53 -21.49 -6.32
N ASN A 116 8.55 -20.24 -5.83
CA ASN A 116 9.74 -19.43 -5.63
C ASN A 116 9.52 -18.45 -4.46
N ALA A 117 10.49 -17.57 -4.20
CA ALA A 117 10.43 -16.58 -3.12
C ALA A 117 9.25 -15.59 -3.21
N GLN A 118 8.60 -15.47 -4.37
CA GLN A 118 7.42 -14.62 -4.57
C GLN A 118 6.11 -15.37 -4.30
N HIS A 119 6.14 -16.71 -4.29
CA HIS A 119 4.97 -17.55 -4.00
C HIS A 119 4.38 -17.21 -2.62
N PRO A 120 3.07 -16.98 -2.49
CA PRO A 120 2.46 -16.59 -1.21
C PRO A 120 2.76 -17.55 -0.06
N ARG A 121 2.67 -18.87 -0.29
CA ARG A 121 2.99 -19.88 0.74
C ARG A 121 4.46 -19.92 1.11
N HIS A 122 5.38 -19.63 0.17
CA HIS A 122 6.80 -19.53 0.50
C HIS A 122 7.07 -18.31 1.38
N ARG A 123 6.48 -17.14 1.05
CA ARG A 123 6.56 -15.93 1.87
C ARG A 123 5.94 -16.13 3.26
N LEU A 124 4.87 -16.92 3.35
CA LEU A 124 4.27 -17.31 4.63
C LEU A 124 5.23 -18.15 5.45
N LEU A 125 5.87 -19.17 4.86
CA LEU A 125 6.87 -19.99 5.53
C LEU A 125 8.09 -19.17 6.00
N ASP A 126 8.50 -18.16 5.22
CA ASP A 126 9.52 -17.19 5.63
C ASP A 126 9.07 -16.36 6.85
N ALA A 127 7.82 -15.90 6.87
CA ALA A 127 7.28 -15.18 8.02
C ALA A 127 7.23 -16.06 9.27
N LEU A 128 6.71 -17.28 9.16
CA LEU A 128 6.69 -18.25 10.26
C LEU A 128 8.10 -18.56 10.78
N TYR A 129 9.09 -18.71 9.89
CA TYR A 129 10.49 -18.87 10.28
C TYR A 129 11.02 -17.67 11.07
N GLY A 130 10.72 -16.46 10.61
CA GLY A 130 11.02 -15.21 11.32
C GLY A 130 10.54 -15.22 12.76
N TYR A 131 9.24 -15.43 12.96
CA TYR A 131 8.63 -15.46 14.29
C TYR A 131 9.19 -16.58 15.17
N ARG A 132 9.37 -17.79 14.62
CA ARG A 132 9.91 -18.95 15.35
C ARG A 132 11.36 -18.76 15.82
N ARG A 133 12.08 -17.80 15.24
CA ARG A 133 13.46 -17.46 15.62
C ARG A 133 13.60 -16.07 16.22
N TYR A 134 12.51 -15.41 16.61
CA TYR A 134 12.54 -14.04 17.14
C TYR A 134 13.61 -13.84 18.21
N HIS A 135 13.62 -14.64 19.28
CA HIS A 135 14.60 -14.55 20.36
C HIS A 135 16.02 -14.72 19.87
N GLU A 136 16.29 -15.77 19.08
CA GLU A 136 17.61 -16.03 18.50
C GLU A 136 18.12 -14.83 17.68
N ARG A 137 17.27 -14.26 16.84
CA ARG A 137 17.62 -13.14 15.96
C ARG A 137 17.80 -11.83 16.72
N GLN A 138 17.02 -11.60 17.78
CA GLN A 138 17.09 -10.38 18.59
C GLN A 138 18.23 -10.41 19.60
N LYS A 139 18.49 -11.58 20.21
CA LYS A 139 19.56 -11.79 21.19
C LYS A 139 20.94 -11.50 20.61
N ALA A 140 21.14 -11.66 19.30
CA ALA A 140 22.40 -11.33 18.64
C ALA A 140 22.90 -9.90 18.94
N GLU A 141 21.98 -8.93 19.11
CA GLU A 141 22.35 -7.55 19.45
C GLU A 141 22.72 -7.40 20.94
N VAL A 142 22.03 -8.13 21.81
CA VAL A 142 22.38 -8.20 23.25
C VAL A 142 23.77 -8.81 23.43
N ASP A 143 24.07 -9.89 22.71
CA ASP A 143 25.37 -10.56 22.73
C ASP A 143 26.48 -9.65 22.21
N ARG A 144 26.16 -8.85 21.18
CA ARG A 144 27.07 -7.81 20.67
C ARG A 144 27.37 -6.78 21.75
N PHE A 145 26.36 -6.25 22.44
CA PHE A 145 26.56 -5.27 23.52
C PHE A 145 27.35 -5.84 24.69
N GLU A 146 27.06 -7.09 25.10
CA GLU A 146 27.80 -7.78 26.16
C GLU A 146 29.26 -8.01 25.76
N GLY A 147 29.51 -8.40 24.50
CA GLY A 147 30.85 -8.53 23.93
C GLY A 147 31.61 -7.19 23.95
N LEU A 148 30.97 -6.10 23.53
CA LEU A 148 31.56 -4.77 23.53
C LEU A 148 31.87 -4.26 24.94
N TYR A 149 31.05 -4.61 25.92
CA TYR A 149 31.27 -4.23 27.31
C TYR A 149 32.62 -4.74 27.84
N LYS A 150 33.18 -5.81 27.27
CA LYS A 150 34.50 -6.35 27.63
C LYS A 150 35.63 -5.32 27.46
N TYR A 151 35.49 -4.38 26.52
CA TYR A 151 36.50 -3.36 26.23
C TYR A 151 36.41 -2.11 27.12
N VAL A 152 35.37 -1.99 27.96
CA VAL A 152 35.28 -0.92 28.96
C VAL A 152 36.36 -1.09 30.03
N SER A 153 37.00 0.01 30.45
CA SER A 153 38.07 -0.03 31.45
C SER A 153 37.60 -0.58 32.79
N ARG A 154 38.52 -1.15 33.59
CA ARG A 154 38.17 -1.74 34.91
C ARG A 154 37.51 -0.72 35.85
N ALA A 155 38.00 0.52 35.87
CA ALA A 155 37.43 1.57 36.71
C ALA A 155 36.00 1.94 36.29
N GLN A 156 35.75 2.09 34.98
CA GLN A 156 34.41 2.35 34.44
C GLN A 156 33.46 1.17 34.69
N LYS A 157 33.92 -0.08 34.52
CA LYS A 157 33.13 -1.27 34.84
C LYS A 157 32.74 -1.29 36.31
N SER A 158 33.69 -1.08 37.22
CA SER A 158 33.42 -1.03 38.66
C SER A 158 32.36 0.02 39.01
N LEU A 159 32.43 1.21 38.39
CA LEU A 159 31.44 2.26 38.58
C LEU A 159 30.05 1.83 38.05
N LEU A 160 29.99 1.29 36.83
CA LEU A 160 28.75 0.86 36.19
C LEU A 160 28.07 -0.30 36.95
N GLU A 161 28.85 -1.26 37.43
CA GLU A 161 28.31 -2.37 38.23
C GLU A 161 27.80 -1.88 39.58
N HIS A 162 28.55 -1.01 40.27
CA HIS A 162 28.14 -0.47 41.57
C HIS A 162 26.89 0.41 41.47
N GLN A 163 26.83 1.30 40.47
CA GLN A 163 25.76 2.30 40.38
C GLN A 163 24.49 1.78 39.74
N VAL A 164 24.61 0.97 38.68
CA VAL A 164 23.45 0.57 37.86
C VAL A 164 23.38 -0.93 37.58
N ASN A 165 24.28 -1.74 38.13
CA ASN A 165 24.38 -3.18 37.86
C ASN A 165 24.33 -3.48 36.35
N TYR A 166 25.14 -2.79 35.56
CA TYR A 166 25.03 -2.78 34.09
C TYR A 166 24.99 -4.19 33.48
N SER A 167 25.83 -5.11 33.96
CA SER A 167 25.83 -6.51 33.51
C SER A 167 24.49 -7.22 33.66
N LYS A 168 23.73 -6.96 34.74
CA LYS A 168 22.40 -7.57 34.97
C LYS A 168 21.37 -7.14 33.93
N LYS A 169 21.58 -6.00 33.25
CA LYS A 169 20.72 -5.55 32.16
C LYS A 169 20.69 -6.56 31.01
N PHE A 170 21.82 -7.18 30.66
CA PHE A 170 21.89 -8.19 29.60
C PHE A 170 20.98 -9.38 29.89
N THR A 171 21.10 -9.95 31.10
CA THR A 171 20.25 -11.07 31.53
C THR A 171 18.77 -10.69 31.53
N ARG A 172 18.44 -9.52 32.10
CA ARG A 172 17.06 -9.04 32.17
C ARG A 172 16.44 -8.89 30.78
N ILE A 173 17.14 -8.26 29.84
CA ILE A 173 16.65 -8.06 28.47
C ILE A 173 16.54 -9.40 27.73
N ASN A 174 17.50 -10.30 27.91
CA ASN A 174 17.43 -11.64 27.34
C ASN A 174 16.20 -12.41 27.83
N ASP A 175 15.83 -12.29 29.11
CA ASP A 175 14.63 -12.96 29.65
C ASP A 175 13.34 -12.32 29.11
N LEU A 176 13.28 -11.00 28.93
CA LEU A 176 12.15 -10.35 28.27
C LEU A 176 12.03 -10.71 26.78
N LEU A 177 13.15 -10.89 26.08
CA LEU A 177 13.14 -11.39 24.70
C LEU A 177 12.58 -12.82 24.62
N LYS A 178 12.81 -13.67 25.64
CA LYS A 178 12.18 -15.01 25.71
C LYS A 178 10.67 -14.91 25.90
N LYS A 179 10.18 -14.00 26.76
CA LYS A 179 8.74 -13.75 26.89
C LYS A 179 8.11 -13.30 25.57
N ASN A 180 8.76 -12.42 24.83
CA ASN A 180 8.28 -12.04 23.50
C ASN A 180 8.32 -13.23 22.50
N GLN A 181 9.26 -14.18 22.64
CA GLN A 181 9.26 -15.41 21.85
C GLN A 181 8.07 -16.29 22.17
N GLU A 182 7.66 -16.41 23.44
CA GLU A 182 6.46 -17.16 23.82
C GLU A 182 5.23 -16.62 23.07
N LEU A 183 5.06 -15.29 22.99
CA LEU A 183 4.02 -14.69 22.16
C LEU A 183 4.18 -15.05 20.67
N CYS A 184 5.41 -14.97 20.14
CA CYS A 184 5.68 -15.33 18.74
C CYS A 184 5.32 -16.79 18.43
N ASP A 185 5.56 -17.71 19.37
CA ASP A 185 5.24 -19.13 19.23
C ASP A 185 3.73 -19.35 19.14
N VAL A 186 2.94 -18.63 19.96
CA VAL A 186 1.47 -18.68 19.88
C VAL A 186 0.96 -18.08 18.57
N ILE A 187 1.57 -16.99 18.07
CA ILE A 187 1.25 -16.41 16.76
C ILE A 187 1.53 -17.43 15.64
N VAL A 188 2.69 -18.10 15.68
CA VAL A 188 3.05 -19.16 14.72
C VAL A 188 2.03 -20.29 14.76
N GLN A 189 1.66 -20.77 15.94
CA GLN A 189 0.69 -21.85 16.08
C GLN A 189 -0.69 -21.45 15.53
N ASN A 190 -1.14 -20.23 15.81
CA ASN A 190 -2.40 -19.71 15.28
C ASN A 190 -2.38 -19.64 13.75
N ALA A 191 -1.30 -19.10 13.17
CA ALA A 191 -1.12 -19.02 11.73
C ALA A 191 -1.05 -20.41 11.09
N MET A 192 -0.26 -21.34 11.64
CA MET A 192 -0.16 -22.71 11.12
C MET A 192 -1.53 -23.39 11.05
N ASN A 193 -2.36 -23.21 12.08
CA ASN A 193 -3.73 -23.71 12.10
C ASN A 193 -4.61 -23.06 11.02
N PHE A 194 -4.55 -21.74 10.86
CA PHE A 194 -5.37 -21.00 9.89
C PHE A 194 -5.00 -21.33 8.42
N TYR A 195 -3.70 -21.42 8.12
CA TYR A 195 -3.18 -21.63 6.76
C TYR A 195 -2.96 -23.12 6.41
N GLY A 196 -3.24 -24.04 7.34
CA GLY A 196 -3.02 -25.47 7.13
C GLY A 196 -1.56 -25.81 6.85
N ILE A 197 -0.65 -25.24 7.63
CA ILE A 197 0.80 -25.52 7.59
C ILE A 197 1.09 -26.53 8.70
N ASN A 198 1.68 -27.67 8.36
CA ASN A 198 2.12 -28.62 9.37
C ASN A 198 3.58 -28.36 9.77
N GLU A 199 3.98 -28.93 10.91
CA GLU A 199 5.32 -28.72 11.47
C GLU A 199 6.41 -29.25 10.53
N GLU A 200 6.17 -30.37 9.84
CA GLU A 200 7.14 -30.96 8.91
C GLU A 200 7.45 -30.02 7.73
N GLU A 201 6.43 -29.39 7.15
CA GLU A 201 6.59 -28.42 6.06
C GLU A 201 7.41 -27.21 6.50
N LEU A 202 7.08 -26.64 7.66
CA LEU A 202 7.82 -25.51 8.21
C LEU A 202 9.28 -25.88 8.53
N GLN A 203 9.52 -27.05 9.12
CA GLN A 203 10.86 -27.53 9.40
C GLN A 203 11.68 -27.76 8.12
N ARG A 204 11.10 -28.39 7.09
CA ARG A 204 11.77 -28.57 5.79
C ARG A 204 12.19 -27.24 5.17
N HIS A 205 11.30 -26.23 5.21
CA HIS A 205 11.61 -24.88 4.73
C HIS A 205 12.78 -24.26 5.49
N ILE A 206 12.77 -24.40 6.82
CA ILE A 206 13.79 -23.82 7.69
C ILE A 206 15.14 -24.51 7.50
N SER A 207 15.18 -25.84 7.43
CA SER A 207 16.40 -26.58 7.15
C SER A 207 16.97 -26.23 5.78
N ALA A 208 16.14 -26.06 4.75
CA ALA A 208 16.57 -25.62 3.43
C ALA A 208 17.16 -24.20 3.46
N ALA A 209 16.49 -23.26 4.14
CA ALA A 209 16.98 -21.90 4.32
C ALA A 209 18.33 -21.85 5.05
N GLN A 210 18.47 -22.62 6.13
CA GLN A 210 19.71 -22.70 6.90
C GLN A 210 20.85 -23.33 6.08
N SER A 211 20.55 -24.38 5.31
CA SER A 211 21.52 -25.04 4.44
C SER A 211 22.02 -24.11 3.33
N SER A 212 21.21 -23.14 2.91
CA SER A 212 21.60 -22.09 1.96
C SER A 212 22.19 -20.85 2.64
N GLY A 213 22.49 -20.89 3.95
CA GLY A 213 23.04 -19.76 4.71
C GLY A 213 22.06 -18.62 4.98
N ARG A 214 20.77 -18.80 4.71
CA ARG A 214 19.74 -17.76 4.90
C ARG A 214 19.24 -17.74 6.34
N LEU A 215 19.40 -16.59 6.97
CA LEU A 215 18.92 -16.35 8.33
C LEU A 215 17.43 -15.96 8.33
N ALA A 216 16.76 -16.22 9.45
CA ALA A 216 15.39 -15.74 9.68
C ALA A 216 15.36 -14.21 9.69
N ASP A 217 14.29 -13.63 9.13
CA ASP A 217 14.09 -12.18 9.09
C ASP A 217 13.86 -11.64 10.51
N LYS A 218 14.71 -10.70 10.92
CA LYS A 218 14.65 -10.01 12.21
C LYS A 218 13.78 -8.75 12.16
N ILE A 219 13.85 -8.03 11.05
CA ILE A 219 13.32 -6.68 10.92
C ILE A 219 11.81 -6.74 10.75
N SER A 220 11.33 -7.58 9.82
CA SER A 220 9.90 -7.67 9.50
C SER A 220 9.07 -8.15 10.69
N VAL A 221 9.61 -9.08 11.50
CA VAL A 221 8.96 -9.54 12.74
C VAL A 221 8.89 -8.41 13.77
N SER A 222 10.00 -7.71 14.00
CA SER A 222 10.05 -6.57 14.92
C SER A 222 9.08 -5.46 14.51
N GLN A 223 8.97 -5.19 13.21
CA GLN A 223 8.02 -4.21 12.67
C GLN A 223 6.57 -4.63 12.89
N ALA A 224 6.22 -5.90 12.64
CA ALA A 224 4.87 -6.39 12.88
C ALA A 224 4.49 -6.36 14.37
N LEU A 225 5.41 -6.73 15.28
CA LEU A 225 5.18 -6.58 16.72
C LEU A 225 5.02 -5.11 17.14
N LYS A 226 5.79 -4.19 16.56
CA LYS A 226 5.64 -2.74 16.81
C LYS A 226 4.31 -2.20 16.31
N HIS A 227 3.75 -2.76 15.23
CA HIS A 227 2.41 -2.41 14.79
C HIS A 227 1.32 -2.82 15.79
N TYR A 228 1.51 -3.83 16.65
CA TYR A 228 0.57 -4.04 17.77
C TYR A 228 0.49 -2.80 18.66
N VAL A 229 1.63 -2.12 18.91
CA VAL A 229 1.63 -0.89 19.70
C VAL A 229 0.76 0.17 19.04
N ARG A 230 1.05 0.49 17.78
CA ARG A 230 0.34 1.51 17.00
C ARG A 230 -1.14 1.22 16.85
N ASP A 231 -1.51 -0.01 16.51
CA ASP A 231 -2.88 -0.34 16.09
C ASP A 231 -3.75 -0.89 17.24
N TRP A 232 -3.16 -1.51 18.26
CA TRP A 232 -3.91 -2.34 19.23
C TRP A 232 -3.47 -2.18 20.68
N THR A 233 -2.75 -1.12 21.03
CA THR A 233 -2.51 -0.73 22.44
C THR A 233 -3.03 0.67 22.71
N GLU A 234 -3.26 1.00 23.98
CA GLU A 234 -3.57 2.36 24.43
C GLU A 234 -2.42 3.34 24.10
N GLU A 235 -1.17 2.88 24.14
CA GLU A 235 0.00 3.72 23.83
C GLU A 235 -0.03 4.26 22.40
N GLY A 236 -0.53 3.45 21.47
CA GLY A 236 -0.70 3.80 20.06
C GLY A 236 -1.75 4.89 19.80
N GLU A 237 -2.60 5.22 20.78
CA GLU A 237 -3.59 6.31 20.68
C GLU A 237 -2.91 7.62 20.28
N SER A 238 -1.69 7.86 20.76
CA SER A 238 -0.89 9.04 20.42
C SER A 238 -0.55 9.19 18.93
N GLU A 239 -0.54 8.09 18.16
CA GLU A 239 -0.36 8.11 16.69
C GLU A 239 -1.68 8.13 15.93
N ARG A 240 -2.69 7.44 16.46
CA ARG A 240 -3.98 7.25 15.80
C ARG A 240 -4.88 8.46 15.94
N LYS A 241 -5.00 9.04 17.14
CA LYS A 241 -6.10 9.93 17.53
C LYS A 241 -6.40 11.03 16.51
N GLU A 242 -5.40 11.83 16.14
CA GLU A 242 -5.60 12.96 15.22
C GLU A 242 -5.82 12.47 13.77
N THR A 243 -4.99 11.53 13.31
CA THR A 243 -5.01 11.07 11.92
C THR A 243 -6.27 10.25 11.60
N PHE A 244 -6.69 9.36 12.50
CA PHE A 244 -7.87 8.52 12.35
C PHE A 244 -9.13 9.36 12.52
N ALA A 245 -9.16 10.33 13.44
CA ALA A 245 -10.30 11.23 13.58
C ALA A 245 -10.59 11.99 12.28
N CYS A 246 -9.56 12.54 11.61
CA CYS A 246 -9.73 13.18 10.31
C CYS A 246 -10.31 12.22 9.25
N LEU A 247 -9.75 11.00 9.12
CA LEU A 247 -10.21 10.01 8.15
C LEU A 247 -11.66 9.57 8.42
N VAL A 248 -11.97 9.19 9.65
CA VAL A 248 -13.30 8.73 10.08
C VAL A 248 -14.35 9.83 9.89
N ALA A 249 -14.05 11.07 10.31
CA ALA A 249 -14.96 12.20 10.13
C ALA A 249 -15.20 12.55 8.65
N THR A 250 -14.19 12.34 7.80
CA THR A 250 -14.31 12.51 6.34
C THR A 250 -15.29 11.48 5.76
N LEU A 251 -15.16 10.20 6.13
CA LEU A 251 -16.07 9.16 5.68
C LEU A 251 -17.52 9.41 6.13
N GLN A 252 -17.71 9.86 7.38
CA GLN A 252 -19.03 10.24 7.88
C GLN A 252 -19.64 11.42 7.09
N GLY A 253 -18.81 12.40 6.72
CA GLY A 253 -19.25 13.56 5.93
C GLY A 253 -19.59 13.23 4.48
N LEU A 254 -18.84 12.32 3.85
CA LEU A 254 -19.10 11.87 2.48
C LEU A 254 -20.35 10.99 2.38
N PHE A 255 -20.63 10.21 3.42
CA PHE A 255 -21.75 9.27 3.46
C PHE A 255 -22.59 9.49 4.73
N PRO A 256 -23.28 10.63 4.90
CA PRO A 256 -24.00 10.94 6.14
C PRO A 256 -25.24 10.06 6.35
N VAL A 257 -25.84 9.61 5.24
CA VAL A 257 -26.94 8.65 5.22
C VAL A 257 -26.39 7.35 4.65
N ARG A 258 -26.50 6.27 5.43
CA ARG A 258 -26.04 4.94 5.05
C ARG A 258 -27.17 3.95 5.30
N ASP A 259 -27.23 2.94 4.44
CA ASP A 259 -28.22 1.88 4.49
C ASP A 259 -27.50 0.57 4.79
N ASP A 260 -27.95 -0.15 5.82
CA ASP A 260 -27.37 -1.44 6.19
C ASP A 260 -27.70 -2.53 5.17
N GLU A 261 -28.79 -2.39 4.39
CA GLU A 261 -29.12 -3.31 3.30
C GLU A 261 -28.21 -3.09 2.07
N ASN A 262 -27.75 -1.86 1.88
CA ASN A 262 -26.88 -1.44 0.76
C ASN A 262 -25.65 -0.70 1.29
N PRO A 263 -24.75 -1.40 2.01
CA PRO A 263 -23.64 -0.76 2.69
C PRO A 263 -22.63 -0.16 1.69
N VAL A 264 -22.03 0.95 2.11
CA VAL A 264 -20.97 1.64 1.36
C VAL A 264 -19.72 0.77 1.35
N LYS A 265 -19.21 0.41 0.17
CA LYS A 265 -18.07 -0.51 0.03
C LYS A 265 -16.76 0.24 0.18
N VAL A 266 -16.01 -0.08 1.23
CA VAL A 266 -14.72 0.54 1.57
C VAL A 266 -13.59 -0.42 1.31
N LEU A 267 -12.53 0.05 0.64
CA LEU A 267 -11.26 -0.65 0.57
C LEU A 267 -10.17 0.14 1.31
N VAL A 268 -9.41 -0.53 2.16
CA VAL A 268 -8.25 0.04 2.87
C VAL A 268 -6.98 -0.76 2.49
N PRO A 269 -6.23 -0.34 1.46
CA PRO A 269 -4.98 -0.98 1.08
C PRO A 269 -3.84 -0.67 2.06
N GLY A 270 -2.90 -1.62 2.20
CA GLY A 270 -1.76 -1.49 3.11
C GLY A 270 -2.20 -1.33 4.56
N SER A 271 -3.13 -2.18 5.00
CA SER A 271 -3.84 -1.96 6.25
C SER A 271 -3.01 -2.19 7.51
N GLY A 272 -1.79 -2.74 7.42
CA GLY A 272 -1.01 -3.13 8.60
C GLY A 272 -1.80 -4.16 9.41
N LEU A 273 -2.08 -3.85 10.69
CA LEU A 273 -2.91 -4.70 11.55
C LEU A 273 -4.38 -4.27 11.57
N GLY A 274 -4.82 -3.50 10.59
CA GLY A 274 -6.23 -3.33 10.22
C GLY A 274 -7.06 -2.47 11.17
N ARG A 275 -6.46 -1.80 12.16
CA ARG A 275 -7.19 -0.97 13.13
C ARG A 275 -8.07 0.09 12.47
N LEU A 276 -7.56 0.80 11.46
CA LEU A 276 -8.33 1.81 10.73
C LEU A 276 -9.58 1.20 10.06
N GLY A 277 -9.46 0.01 9.49
CA GLY A 277 -10.61 -0.70 8.90
C GLY A 277 -11.70 -1.00 9.93
N HIS A 278 -11.30 -1.43 11.13
CA HIS A 278 -12.23 -1.68 12.24
C HIS A 278 -12.86 -0.41 12.80
N ASP A 279 -12.10 0.68 12.86
CA ASP A 279 -12.62 2.00 13.26
C ASP A 279 -13.67 2.53 12.25
N ILE A 280 -13.44 2.32 10.95
CA ILE A 280 -14.42 2.64 9.90
C ILE A 280 -15.65 1.74 10.02
N ALA A 281 -15.48 0.43 10.23
CA ALA A 281 -16.61 -0.50 10.33
C ALA A 281 -17.52 -0.20 11.53
N ARG A 282 -16.95 0.30 12.65
CA ARG A 282 -17.72 0.72 13.83
C ARG A 282 -18.66 1.92 13.59
N LEU A 283 -18.50 2.64 12.48
CA LEU A 283 -19.43 3.71 12.09
C LEU A 283 -20.81 3.21 11.62
N GLY A 284 -20.96 1.91 11.32
CA GLY A 284 -22.17 1.32 10.75
C GLY A 284 -22.41 1.70 9.28
N GLY A 285 -23.15 0.88 8.54
CA GLY A 285 -23.46 1.12 7.12
C GLY A 285 -22.28 1.06 6.14
N PHE A 286 -21.14 0.49 6.57
CA PHE A 286 -19.95 0.27 5.73
C PHE A 286 -19.63 -1.22 5.58
N GLU A 287 -19.38 -1.64 4.34
CA GLU A 287 -18.84 -2.95 4.01
C GLU A 287 -17.32 -2.80 3.83
N VAL A 288 -16.55 -3.11 4.88
CA VAL A 288 -15.10 -2.86 4.88
C VAL A 288 -14.32 -4.08 4.39
N THR A 289 -13.41 -3.85 3.44
CA THR A 289 -12.33 -4.75 3.04
C THR A 289 -11.01 -4.09 3.40
N VAL A 290 -10.15 -4.78 4.14
CA VAL A 290 -8.75 -4.38 4.35
C VAL A 290 -7.84 -5.25 3.46
N ASN A 291 -6.73 -4.70 2.99
CA ASN A 291 -5.77 -5.43 2.17
C ASN A 291 -4.35 -5.26 2.70
N GLU A 292 -3.65 -6.38 2.82
CA GLU A 292 -2.27 -6.43 3.25
C GLU A 292 -1.49 -7.51 2.47
N TRP A 293 -0.26 -7.18 2.09
CA TRP A 293 0.61 -8.02 1.28
C TRP A 293 1.64 -8.78 2.13
N SER A 294 2.13 -8.14 3.20
CA SER A 294 3.15 -8.67 4.08
C SER A 294 2.61 -9.85 4.88
N MET A 295 3.22 -11.03 4.69
CA MET A 295 2.87 -12.21 5.47
C MET A 295 3.15 -12.02 6.97
N TYR A 296 4.13 -11.18 7.33
CA TYR A 296 4.42 -10.84 8.74
C TYR A 296 3.26 -10.06 9.38
N MET A 297 2.68 -9.10 8.67
CA MET A 297 1.52 -8.34 9.14
C MET A 297 0.26 -9.23 9.15
N ASN A 298 0.07 -10.05 8.10
CA ASN A 298 -1.09 -10.93 8.01
C ASN A 298 -1.17 -11.91 9.18
N ILE A 299 -0.07 -12.60 9.52
CA ILE A 299 -0.11 -13.55 10.64
C ILE A 299 -0.33 -12.86 11.99
N ALA A 300 0.18 -11.63 12.17
CA ALA A 300 -0.10 -10.83 13.36
C ALA A 300 -1.57 -10.37 13.41
N TYR A 301 -2.15 -9.97 12.27
CA TYR A 301 -3.58 -9.64 12.21
C TYR A 301 -4.46 -10.86 12.50
N ARG A 302 -4.18 -12.01 11.89
CA ARG A 302 -4.93 -13.26 12.10
C ARG A 302 -4.91 -13.70 13.57
N PHE A 303 -3.81 -13.43 14.28
CA PHE A 303 -3.74 -13.64 15.72
C PHE A 303 -4.77 -12.79 16.48
N ILE A 304 -4.91 -11.49 16.20
CA ILE A 304 -5.92 -10.62 16.85
C ILE A 304 -7.34 -11.04 16.41
N GLU A 305 -7.53 -11.39 15.14
CA GLU A 305 -8.81 -11.86 14.61
C GLU A 305 -9.31 -13.13 15.34
N ALA A 306 -8.39 -13.99 15.77
CA ALA A 306 -8.68 -15.17 16.59
C ALA A 306 -8.76 -14.86 18.10
N ASN A 307 -8.07 -13.81 18.59
CA ASN A 307 -7.94 -13.45 20.00
C ASN A 307 -8.54 -12.05 20.27
N ARG A 308 -9.86 -11.99 20.27
CA ARG A 308 -10.64 -10.74 20.14
C ARG A 308 -10.88 -10.00 21.45
N ALA A 309 -10.67 -10.67 22.58
CA ALA A 309 -10.97 -10.11 23.89
C ALA A 309 -9.94 -9.04 24.26
N GLN A 310 -10.39 -7.99 24.92
CA GLN A 310 -9.55 -6.87 25.31
C GLN A 310 -8.47 -7.30 26.33
N ASN A 311 -7.26 -6.78 26.17
CA ASN A 311 -6.14 -6.94 27.11
C ASN A 311 -5.78 -8.40 27.48
N THR A 312 -5.97 -9.34 26.56
CA THR A 312 -5.67 -10.76 26.82
C THR A 312 -4.23 -11.18 26.54
N HIS A 313 -3.47 -10.36 25.82
CA HIS A 313 -2.09 -10.64 25.45
C HIS A 313 -1.19 -9.48 25.85
N SER A 314 0.08 -9.77 26.07
CA SER A 314 1.07 -8.76 26.44
C SER A 314 2.44 -9.05 25.85
N PHE A 315 3.26 -8.00 25.74
CA PHE A 315 4.64 -8.10 25.25
C PHE A 315 5.46 -6.87 25.62
N HIS A 316 6.77 -6.95 25.39
CA HIS A 316 7.75 -5.89 25.65
C HIS A 316 8.29 -5.32 24.32
N PRO A 317 7.64 -4.32 23.70
CA PRO A 317 7.98 -3.84 22.35
C PRO A 317 9.30 -3.08 22.22
N PHE A 318 9.85 -2.56 23.32
CA PHE A 318 10.92 -1.55 23.29
C PHE A 318 12.30 -2.07 23.71
N ILE A 319 12.43 -3.37 23.94
CA ILE A 319 13.66 -4.01 24.42
C ILE A 319 14.68 -4.30 23.31
N ASP A 320 14.30 -4.16 22.05
CA ASP A 320 15.14 -4.43 20.87
C ASP A 320 16.10 -3.28 20.51
N GLY A 321 15.86 -2.06 21.03
CA GLY A 321 16.70 -0.89 20.85
C GLY A 321 16.97 -0.17 22.16
N TRP A 322 18.25 0.12 22.46
CA TRP A 322 18.67 0.69 23.76
C TRP A 322 18.83 2.22 23.74
N SER A 323 18.68 2.84 22.58
CA SER A 323 18.76 4.29 22.41
C SER A 323 17.46 4.98 22.78
N HIS A 324 17.56 6.25 23.17
CA HIS A 324 16.42 7.16 23.38
C HIS A 324 15.43 6.74 24.48
N HIS A 325 15.87 6.01 25.50
CA HIS A 325 15.08 5.74 26.69
C HIS A 325 15.47 6.69 27.83
N ALA A 326 14.50 7.42 28.38
CA ALA A 326 14.72 8.26 29.55
C ALA A 326 14.97 7.42 30.81
N THR A 327 14.27 6.30 30.93
CA THR A 327 14.37 5.37 32.07
C THR A 327 14.44 3.92 31.60
N GLU A 328 15.06 3.03 32.40
CA GLU A 328 15.02 1.59 32.11
C GLU A 328 13.59 1.05 32.19
N SER A 329 12.78 1.54 33.13
CA SER A 329 11.37 1.16 33.26
C SER A 329 10.59 1.41 31.98
N ASP A 330 10.85 2.51 31.27
CA ASP A 330 10.21 2.77 29.97
C ASP A 330 10.71 1.78 28.92
N MET A 331 12.01 1.49 28.87
CA MET A 331 12.58 0.54 27.91
C MET A 331 12.00 -0.88 28.08
N ILE A 332 11.78 -1.32 29.32
CA ILE A 332 11.33 -2.69 29.62
C ILE A 332 9.83 -2.83 29.84
N ARG A 333 9.05 -1.75 29.70
CA ARG A 333 7.62 -1.80 30.02
C ARG A 333 6.89 -2.83 29.18
N GLU A 334 5.94 -3.50 29.81
CA GLU A 334 4.99 -4.40 29.17
C GLU A 334 3.80 -3.60 28.67
N LEU A 335 3.29 -3.90 27.47
CA LEU A 335 2.03 -3.38 26.96
C LEU A 335 1.05 -4.54 26.75
N THR A 336 -0.25 -4.28 26.99
CA THR A 336 -1.33 -5.22 26.73
C THR A 336 -2.06 -4.90 25.44
N PHE A 337 -2.55 -5.93 24.75
CA PHE A 337 -3.34 -5.81 23.53
C PHE A 337 -4.33 -6.99 23.39
N PRO A 338 -5.39 -6.84 22.58
CA PRO A 338 -5.87 -5.60 21.98
C PRO A 338 -6.48 -4.63 23.01
N ASP A 339 -6.31 -3.32 22.82
CA ASP A 339 -6.86 -2.24 23.67
C ASP A 339 -8.38 -2.10 23.57
N THR A 340 -8.99 -2.72 22.57
CA THR A 340 -10.44 -2.78 22.40
C THR A 340 -10.86 -4.17 21.92
N SER A 341 -12.09 -4.57 22.24
CA SER A 341 -12.63 -5.84 21.73
C SER A 341 -12.82 -5.79 20.21
N LEU A 342 -12.49 -6.88 19.53
CA LEU A 342 -12.63 -6.99 18.09
C LEU A 342 -13.96 -7.62 17.67
N ASN A 343 -14.71 -6.97 16.78
CA ASN A 343 -15.74 -7.64 15.98
C ASN A 343 -15.14 -8.13 14.65
N SER A 344 -14.65 -9.36 14.60
CA SER A 344 -14.05 -9.94 13.39
C SER A 344 -15.04 -10.27 12.27
N THR A 345 -16.34 -10.08 12.44
CA THR A 345 -17.28 -10.18 11.30
C THR A 345 -17.38 -8.87 10.51
N SER A 346 -16.89 -7.76 11.08
CA SER A 346 -17.10 -6.41 10.54
C SER A 346 -16.13 -6.01 9.42
N VAL A 347 -14.97 -6.69 9.32
CA VAL A 347 -13.91 -6.37 8.38
C VAL A 347 -13.39 -7.66 7.75
N VAL A 348 -13.26 -7.67 6.42
CA VAL A 348 -12.66 -8.80 5.69
C VAL A 348 -11.24 -8.46 5.27
N LEU A 349 -10.26 -9.26 5.72
CA LEU A 349 -8.88 -9.19 5.22
C LEU A 349 -8.74 -9.94 3.89
N THR A 350 -8.33 -9.22 2.85
CA THR A 350 -7.89 -9.75 1.56
C THR A 350 -6.36 -9.71 1.47
N GLU A 351 -5.72 -10.88 1.52
CA GLU A 351 -4.26 -11.00 1.50
C GLU A 351 -3.72 -11.05 0.06
N GLY A 352 -2.74 -10.22 -0.26
CA GLY A 352 -2.12 -10.20 -1.58
C GLY A 352 -1.70 -8.81 -2.05
N ASP A 353 -1.07 -8.77 -3.22
CA ASP A 353 -0.60 -7.52 -3.83
C ASP A 353 -1.80 -6.71 -4.29
N PHE A 354 -1.93 -5.48 -3.77
CA PHE A 354 -3.00 -4.55 -4.08
C PHE A 354 -3.26 -4.43 -5.59
N THR A 355 -2.20 -4.41 -6.41
CA THR A 355 -2.27 -4.19 -7.85
C THR A 355 -2.86 -5.37 -8.63
N THR A 356 -2.93 -6.56 -8.02
CA THR A 356 -3.36 -7.78 -8.72
C THR A 356 -4.50 -8.50 -8.01
N VAL A 357 -4.60 -8.40 -6.69
CA VAL A 357 -5.58 -9.15 -5.90
C VAL A 357 -7.02 -8.70 -6.16
N PHE A 358 -7.22 -7.46 -6.64
CA PHE A 358 -8.53 -6.89 -6.96
C PHE A 358 -8.85 -6.86 -8.46
N ASN A 359 -8.18 -7.68 -9.27
CA ASN A 359 -8.37 -7.67 -10.72
C ASN A 359 -9.80 -7.95 -11.18
N ASP A 360 -10.59 -8.66 -10.37
CA ASP A 360 -12.00 -9.00 -10.56
C ASP A 360 -12.98 -7.97 -10.00
N LYS A 361 -12.50 -6.85 -9.43
CA LYS A 361 -13.31 -5.85 -8.72
C LYS A 361 -13.30 -4.47 -9.41
N THR A 362 -13.37 -4.45 -10.74
CA THR A 362 -13.48 -3.19 -11.51
C THR A 362 -14.78 -2.46 -11.15
N GLY A 363 -14.69 -1.18 -10.79
CA GLY A 363 -15.86 -0.37 -10.44
C GLY A 363 -16.66 -0.91 -9.25
N TYR A 364 -15.99 -1.50 -8.26
CA TYR A 364 -16.65 -2.21 -7.16
C TYR A 364 -16.77 -1.36 -5.89
N TYR A 365 -15.74 -0.59 -5.54
CA TYR A 365 -15.68 0.16 -4.28
C TYR A 365 -16.24 1.57 -4.42
N ASP A 366 -16.99 2.00 -3.42
CA ASP A 366 -17.51 3.38 -3.31
C ASP A 366 -16.42 4.33 -2.81
N ILE A 367 -15.51 3.82 -1.97
CA ILE A 367 -14.41 4.58 -1.41
C ILE A 367 -13.16 3.72 -1.20
N ILE A 368 -11.99 4.30 -1.49
CA ILE A 368 -10.69 3.75 -1.14
C ILE A 368 -10.02 4.69 -0.14
N VAL A 369 -9.50 4.14 0.95
CA VAL A 369 -8.76 4.91 1.98
C VAL A 369 -7.32 4.42 2.01
N THR A 370 -6.37 5.25 1.60
CA THR A 370 -4.93 4.97 1.66
C THR A 370 -4.30 5.73 2.82
N TYR A 371 -3.68 5.02 3.76
CA TYR A 371 -3.06 5.62 4.93
C TYR A 371 -1.63 5.10 5.08
N PHE A 372 -0.61 5.98 4.94
CA PHE A 372 0.81 5.57 4.89
C PHE A 372 1.09 4.44 3.87
N PHE A 373 0.50 4.55 2.68
CA PHE A 373 0.49 3.46 1.70
C PHE A 373 1.09 3.78 0.35
N ILE A 374 0.76 4.92 -0.26
CA ILE A 374 1.05 5.14 -1.68
C ILE A 374 2.55 5.21 -2.00
N ASP A 375 3.35 5.62 -1.03
CA ASP A 375 4.81 5.72 -1.10
C ASP A 375 5.53 4.36 -0.95
N THR A 376 4.80 3.30 -0.60
CA THR A 376 5.30 1.92 -0.58
C THR A 376 5.44 1.31 -1.99
N ALA A 377 4.89 1.97 -3.01
CA ALA A 377 4.81 1.42 -4.35
C ALA A 377 6.21 1.28 -4.99
N ARG A 378 6.51 0.08 -5.51
CA ARG A 378 7.61 -0.07 -6.48
C ARG A 378 7.32 0.68 -7.77
N ASN A 379 6.06 0.75 -8.17
CA ASN A 379 5.60 1.60 -9.26
C ASN A 379 4.32 2.32 -8.83
N LEU A 380 4.44 3.62 -8.48
CA LEU A 380 3.29 4.43 -8.05
C LEU A 380 2.19 4.46 -9.11
N MET A 381 2.54 4.46 -10.40
CA MET A 381 1.54 4.45 -11.48
C MET A 381 0.64 3.21 -11.42
N SER A 382 1.18 2.04 -11.07
CA SER A 382 0.37 0.83 -10.90
C SER A 382 -0.62 0.92 -9.74
N TYR A 383 -0.28 1.65 -8.67
CA TYR A 383 -1.24 1.93 -7.60
C TYR A 383 -2.34 2.86 -8.08
N LEU A 384 -2.00 3.95 -8.79
CA LEU A 384 -2.98 4.90 -9.33
C LEU A 384 -3.94 4.23 -10.32
N ASP A 385 -3.42 3.38 -11.21
CA ASP A 385 -4.23 2.58 -12.15
C ASP A 385 -5.20 1.66 -11.40
N THR A 386 -4.73 1.00 -10.35
CA THR A 386 -5.54 0.10 -9.53
C THR A 386 -6.63 0.86 -8.77
N ILE A 387 -6.29 1.98 -8.14
CA ILE A 387 -7.24 2.87 -7.46
C ILE A 387 -8.34 3.29 -8.44
N LYS A 388 -7.97 3.78 -9.63
CA LYS A 388 -8.92 4.21 -10.65
C LYS A 388 -9.79 3.05 -11.16
N LYS A 389 -9.20 1.87 -11.36
CA LYS A 389 -9.89 0.67 -11.85
C LYS A 389 -10.95 0.18 -10.88
N VAL A 390 -10.63 0.09 -9.59
CA VAL A 390 -11.52 -0.57 -8.60
C VAL A 390 -12.55 0.39 -7.99
N LEU A 391 -12.34 1.70 -8.11
CA LEU A 391 -13.35 2.71 -7.77
C LEU A 391 -14.50 2.73 -8.77
N LYS A 392 -15.72 2.83 -8.25
CA LYS A 392 -16.90 3.18 -9.03
C LYS A 392 -16.73 4.57 -9.68
N PRO A 393 -17.36 4.84 -10.83
CA PRO A 393 -17.57 6.22 -11.28
C PRO A 393 -18.28 7.03 -10.18
N GLY A 394 -17.74 8.20 -9.85
CA GLY A 394 -18.20 9.02 -8.71
C GLY A 394 -17.68 8.57 -7.34
N GLY A 395 -16.95 7.46 -7.26
CA GLY A 395 -16.33 6.97 -6.02
C GLY A 395 -15.20 7.87 -5.53
N HIS A 396 -14.87 7.75 -4.25
CA HIS A 396 -13.92 8.63 -3.57
C HIS A 396 -12.60 7.93 -3.26
N TRP A 397 -11.49 8.62 -3.47
CA TRP A 397 -10.19 8.25 -2.97
C TRP A 397 -9.79 9.22 -1.86
N VAL A 398 -9.67 8.71 -0.64
CA VAL A 398 -9.16 9.44 0.52
C VAL A 398 -7.73 9.00 0.76
N ASN A 399 -6.79 9.93 0.82
CA ASN A 399 -5.40 9.65 1.16
C ASN A 399 -4.98 10.44 2.39
N LEU A 400 -4.17 9.82 3.24
CA LEU A 400 -3.39 10.49 4.27
C LEU A 400 -2.04 9.80 4.45
N GLY A 401 -0.95 10.45 4.09
CA GLY A 401 0.37 9.87 4.31
C GLY A 401 1.52 10.73 3.79
N PRO A 402 2.76 10.38 4.13
CA PRO A 402 3.94 11.00 3.55
C PRO A 402 4.17 10.55 2.10
N LEU A 403 5.25 11.05 1.50
CA LEU A 403 5.83 10.57 0.24
C LEU A 403 7.25 10.04 0.51
N LEU A 404 7.38 9.11 1.46
CA LEU A 404 8.66 8.49 1.81
C LEU A 404 8.91 7.28 0.91
N TYR A 405 9.37 7.54 -0.30
CA TYR A 405 9.68 6.48 -1.25
C TYR A 405 10.78 5.54 -0.73
N GLY A 406 10.57 4.24 -0.91
CA GLY A 406 11.55 3.21 -0.57
C GLY A 406 12.82 3.21 -1.45
N THR A 407 13.60 2.14 -1.36
CA THR A 407 14.93 2.05 -2.01
C THR A 407 14.92 1.70 -3.50
N GLY A 408 13.77 1.32 -4.08
CA GLY A 408 13.69 0.93 -5.49
C GLY A 408 12.40 1.29 -6.24
N PRO A 409 11.82 2.49 -6.07
CA PRO A 409 10.69 2.94 -6.88
C PRO A 409 11.13 3.18 -8.33
N PHE A 410 10.25 2.85 -9.28
CA PHE A 410 10.46 3.15 -10.70
C PHE A 410 10.31 4.64 -11.00
N VAL A 411 9.44 5.32 -10.27
CA VAL A 411 9.21 6.77 -10.35
C VAL A 411 8.99 7.34 -8.96
N GLN A 412 9.54 8.53 -8.70
CA GLN A 412 9.36 9.29 -7.45
C GLN A 412 8.75 10.64 -7.82
N LEU A 413 7.44 10.76 -7.63
CA LEU A 413 6.71 11.99 -7.93
C LEU A 413 6.65 12.89 -6.70
N THR A 414 6.83 14.18 -6.90
CA THR A 414 6.47 15.21 -5.92
C THR A 414 4.95 15.23 -5.70
N LEU A 415 4.48 15.85 -4.62
CA LEU A 415 3.06 16.00 -4.36
C LEU A 415 2.34 16.73 -5.51
N GLU A 416 2.96 17.79 -6.05
CA GLU A 416 2.41 18.53 -7.18
C GLU A 416 2.22 17.63 -8.40
N GLU A 417 3.23 16.85 -8.76
CA GLU A 417 3.18 15.93 -9.91
C GLU A 417 2.14 14.82 -9.70
N ILE A 418 1.99 14.28 -8.48
CA ILE A 418 0.92 13.31 -8.17
C ILE A 418 -0.44 13.92 -8.48
N VAL A 419 -0.70 15.14 -8.01
CA VAL A 419 -1.98 15.83 -8.23
C VAL A 419 -2.21 16.09 -9.72
N GLN A 420 -1.21 16.59 -10.45
CA GLN A 420 -1.33 16.84 -11.89
C GLN A 420 -1.62 15.54 -12.67
N VAL A 421 -0.91 14.46 -12.35
CA VAL A 421 -1.10 13.15 -13.00
C VAL A 421 -2.48 12.59 -12.71
N THR A 422 -2.94 12.62 -11.45
CA THR A 422 -4.25 12.06 -11.09
C THR A 422 -5.41 12.89 -11.64
N GLU A 423 -5.27 14.21 -11.74
CA GLU A 423 -6.23 15.06 -12.46
C GLU A 423 -6.31 14.71 -13.94
N ALA A 424 -5.17 14.43 -14.59
CA ALA A 424 -5.14 13.94 -15.96
C ALA A 424 -5.80 12.55 -16.09
N MET A 425 -5.70 11.70 -15.05
CA MET A 425 -6.40 10.41 -14.96
C MET A 425 -7.90 10.55 -14.63
N GLY A 426 -8.41 11.78 -14.47
CA GLY A 426 -9.83 12.05 -14.21
C GLY A 426 -10.20 11.91 -12.74
N PHE A 427 -9.35 12.40 -11.84
CA PHE A 427 -9.71 12.69 -10.46
C PHE A 427 -9.98 14.19 -10.27
N GLU A 428 -10.98 14.50 -9.47
CA GLU A 428 -11.31 15.88 -9.05
C GLU A 428 -11.13 15.99 -7.55
N TYR A 429 -10.27 16.89 -7.13
CA TYR A 429 -9.97 17.11 -5.72
C TYR A 429 -11.07 17.95 -5.06
N LEU A 430 -11.64 17.44 -3.97
CA LEU A 430 -12.72 18.07 -3.23
C LEU A 430 -12.18 18.87 -2.05
N ASP A 431 -12.89 19.94 -1.68
CA ASP A 431 -12.59 20.65 -0.44
C ASP A 431 -12.95 19.80 0.79
N THR A 432 -12.22 20.02 1.87
CA THR A 432 -12.31 19.23 3.11
C THR A 432 -12.22 20.14 4.33
N LYS A 433 -12.60 19.63 5.50
CA LYS A 433 -12.60 20.42 6.73
C LYS A 433 -11.20 20.87 7.12
N GLU A 434 -11.08 22.10 7.60
CA GLU A 434 -9.82 22.68 8.13
C GLU A 434 -9.25 21.90 9.33
N SER A 435 -10.08 21.12 10.02
CA SER A 435 -9.64 20.21 11.09
C SER A 435 -8.67 19.13 10.61
N CYS A 436 -8.60 18.87 9.29
CA CYS A 436 -7.62 17.96 8.69
C CYS A 436 -6.30 18.66 8.29
N GLY A 437 -6.08 19.88 8.78
CA GLY A 437 -4.85 20.64 8.61
C GLY A 437 -4.95 21.83 7.65
N PRO A 438 -3.95 22.74 7.64
CA PRO A 438 -3.86 23.83 6.69
C PRO A 438 -3.70 23.32 5.26
N LEU A 439 -4.03 24.16 4.27
CA LEU A 439 -3.77 23.85 2.87
C LEU A 439 -2.26 23.74 2.62
N THR A 440 -1.85 22.74 1.84
CA THR A 440 -0.46 22.58 1.41
C THR A 440 -0.08 23.56 0.31
N PHE A 441 -1.02 23.82 -0.62
CA PHE A 441 -0.86 24.78 -1.70
C PHE A 441 -1.98 25.80 -1.66
N GLU A 442 -1.65 27.08 -1.89
CA GLU A 442 -2.64 28.13 -2.04
C GLU A 442 -3.56 27.83 -3.24
N GLY A 443 -4.87 27.98 -3.07
CA GLY A 443 -5.85 27.73 -4.12
C GLY A 443 -6.08 26.26 -4.49
N ARG A 444 -5.49 25.30 -3.77
CA ARG A 444 -5.77 23.85 -3.91
C ARG A 444 -6.41 23.30 -2.63
N THR A 445 -7.02 22.13 -2.70
CA THR A 445 -7.76 21.54 -1.57
C THR A 445 -6.95 20.51 -0.76
N ILE A 446 -5.70 20.24 -1.16
CA ILE A 446 -4.79 19.32 -0.46
C ILE A 446 -4.36 19.97 0.86
N ARG A 447 -4.40 19.21 1.95
CA ARG A 447 -4.04 19.67 3.29
C ARG A 447 -2.82 18.93 3.84
N SER A 448 -2.11 19.58 4.76
CA SER A 448 -0.96 19.00 5.46
C SER A 448 -1.30 18.78 6.93
N MET A 449 -1.01 17.58 7.46
CA MET A 449 -1.25 17.23 8.86
C MET A 449 -0.02 16.56 9.46
N GLU A 450 0.31 16.89 10.71
CA GLU A 450 1.34 16.15 11.44
C GLU A 450 0.83 14.72 11.73
N ALA A 451 1.57 13.72 11.27
CA ALA A 451 1.29 12.32 11.52
C ALA A 451 2.51 11.63 12.15
N VAL A 452 2.35 11.20 13.39
CA VAL A 452 3.40 10.49 14.15
C VAL A 452 3.51 9.03 13.68
N TYR A 453 4.74 8.53 13.62
CA TYR A 453 5.04 7.13 13.36
C TYR A 453 6.34 6.76 14.08
N GLY A 454 6.24 6.38 15.35
CA GLY A 454 7.40 6.19 16.23
C GLY A 454 7.30 5.03 17.22
N PHE A 455 6.12 4.42 17.37
CA PHE A 455 5.73 3.34 18.26
C PHE A 455 5.93 3.59 19.76
N ASN A 456 6.68 4.62 20.16
CA ASN A 456 7.05 4.90 21.54
C ASN A 456 6.92 6.40 21.84
N ASN A 457 5.79 6.81 22.40
CA ASN A 457 5.52 8.20 22.81
C ASN A 457 6.40 8.68 23.99
N LYS A 458 7.08 7.79 24.71
CA LYS A 458 8.01 8.10 25.81
C LYS A 458 9.48 8.15 25.38
N ALA A 459 9.77 7.86 24.12
CA ALA A 459 11.14 7.93 23.63
C ALA A 459 11.66 9.38 23.68
N LEU A 460 12.96 9.54 23.90
CA LEU A 460 13.69 10.81 23.77
C LEU A 460 13.85 11.25 22.30
N THR A 461 13.06 10.68 21.39
CA THR A 461 12.99 11.02 19.98
C THR A 461 11.52 10.96 19.53
N LYS A 462 11.13 11.86 18.63
CA LYS A 462 9.81 11.86 17.99
C LYS A 462 10.02 11.86 16.48
N SER A 463 9.50 10.84 15.81
CA SER A 463 9.43 10.77 14.35
C SER A 463 8.00 11.08 13.89
N ALA A 464 7.86 12.11 13.08
CA ALA A 464 6.58 12.54 12.54
C ALA A 464 6.77 13.05 11.10
N TYR A 465 5.67 13.04 10.35
CA TYR A 465 5.61 13.50 8.98
C TYR A 465 4.61 14.63 8.84
N ASN A 466 4.91 15.58 7.96
CA ASN A 466 3.87 16.45 7.39
C ASN A 466 3.15 15.63 6.31
N ALA A 467 2.24 14.78 6.74
CA ALA A 467 1.46 13.90 5.88
C ALA A 467 0.46 14.70 5.06
N GLN A 468 0.24 14.27 3.83
CA GLN A 468 -0.59 14.96 2.85
C GLN A 468 -1.96 14.29 2.78
N PHE A 469 -2.99 15.09 3.03
CA PHE A 469 -4.39 14.70 3.10
C PHE A 469 -5.16 15.23 1.90
N TRP A 470 -5.96 14.37 1.25
CA TRP A 470 -6.92 14.81 0.26
C TRP A 470 -8.10 13.85 0.13
N VAL A 471 -9.18 14.37 -0.44
CA VAL A 471 -10.30 13.59 -0.98
C VAL A 471 -10.39 13.90 -2.47
N ALA A 472 -10.35 12.87 -3.30
CA ALA A 472 -10.48 12.98 -4.75
C ALA A 472 -11.64 12.12 -5.26
N ARG A 473 -12.50 12.68 -6.11
CA ARG A 473 -13.62 11.99 -6.74
C ARG A 473 -13.22 11.48 -8.12
N SER A 474 -13.48 10.20 -8.39
CA SER A 474 -13.23 9.58 -9.69
C SER A 474 -14.31 10.01 -10.69
N ILE A 475 -13.95 10.76 -11.72
CA ILE A 475 -14.86 11.17 -12.80
C ILE A 475 -14.80 10.16 -13.95
N SER A 476 -15.94 9.90 -14.59
CA SER A 476 -15.98 9.17 -15.87
C SER A 476 -15.42 10.04 -16.99
N LEU A 477 -14.44 9.56 -17.74
CA LEU A 477 -13.89 10.29 -18.91
C LEU A 477 -14.95 10.59 -19.98
N VAL A 478 -16.11 9.90 -19.95
CA VAL A 478 -17.25 10.19 -20.83
C VAL A 478 -17.96 11.48 -20.41
N SER A 479 -18.12 11.76 -19.11
CA SER A 479 -18.79 12.99 -18.66
C SER A 479 -17.93 14.26 -18.88
N ARG A 480 -16.61 14.09 -19.01
CA ARG A 480 -15.71 15.21 -19.36
C ARG A 480 -16.00 15.74 -20.76
N ARG A 481 -16.29 14.87 -21.74
CA ARG A 481 -16.71 15.31 -23.09
C ARG A 481 -18.06 16.01 -23.10
N GLU A 482 -19.00 15.64 -22.23
CA GLU A 482 -20.29 16.33 -22.13
C GLU A 482 -20.17 17.70 -21.46
N ASN A 483 -19.33 17.83 -20.42
CA ASN A 483 -19.07 19.13 -19.78
C ASN A 483 -18.20 20.05 -20.65
N ASP A 484 -17.21 19.50 -21.38
CA ASP A 484 -16.43 20.26 -22.35
C ASP A 484 -17.30 20.69 -23.54
N ASN A 485 -18.30 19.89 -23.94
CA ASN A 485 -19.29 20.28 -24.96
C ASN A 485 -20.28 21.36 -24.46
N LEU A 486 -20.39 21.61 -23.15
CA LEU A 486 -21.21 22.68 -22.59
C LEU A 486 -20.44 24.01 -22.43
N LEU A 487 -19.11 23.99 -22.52
CA LEU A 487 -18.23 25.15 -22.32
C LEU A 487 -17.60 25.70 -23.60
N ILE A 488 -17.87 25.10 -24.77
CA ILE A 488 -17.49 25.70 -26.05
C ILE A 488 -18.66 26.54 -26.59
N ALA A 489 -18.87 27.71 -25.98
CA ALA A 489 -19.44 28.84 -26.71
C ALA A 489 -18.33 29.36 -27.64
N ILE A 490 -18.32 28.88 -28.89
CA ILE A 490 -17.45 29.42 -29.95
C ILE A 490 -17.91 30.87 -30.20
N PRO A 491 -17.03 31.90 -30.11
CA PRO A 491 -17.36 33.21 -30.62
C PRO A 491 -17.57 33.12 -32.14
N ASP A 492 -18.67 33.66 -32.65
CA ASP A 492 -19.12 33.67 -34.06
C ASP A 492 -18.16 34.38 -35.06
N PHE A 493 -16.86 34.08 -35.04
CA PHE A 493 -15.87 34.76 -35.89
C PHE A 493 -15.04 33.85 -36.80
N PHE A 494 -15.19 32.52 -36.73
CA PHE A 494 -14.40 31.61 -37.57
C PHE A 494 -15.18 30.81 -38.63
N ILE A 495 -16.52 30.90 -38.66
CA ILE A 495 -17.34 30.33 -39.73
C ILE A 495 -17.55 31.38 -40.84
N ASN A 496 -16.46 31.83 -41.46
CA ASN A 496 -16.54 32.57 -42.73
C ASN A 496 -15.31 32.42 -43.64
N CYS A 497 -14.27 31.70 -43.24
CA CYS A 497 -13.08 31.49 -44.07
C CYS A 497 -12.99 30.10 -44.73
N PHE A 498 -13.86 29.15 -44.39
CA PHE A 498 -13.76 27.77 -44.90
C PHE A 498 -14.74 27.40 -46.03
N LEU A 499 -15.54 28.35 -46.51
CA LEU A 499 -16.55 28.13 -47.56
C LEU A 499 -16.24 28.81 -48.91
N ILE A 500 -15.00 29.23 -49.15
CA ILE A 500 -14.57 29.87 -50.41
C ILE A 500 -13.63 28.97 -51.26
N LEU A 501 -13.30 27.76 -50.83
CA LEU A 501 -12.33 26.89 -51.53
C LEU A 501 -12.91 25.63 -52.19
N ILE A 502 -14.22 25.47 -52.26
CA ILE A 502 -14.85 24.32 -52.95
C ILE A 502 -15.97 24.80 -53.87
N THR A 503 -15.63 25.50 -54.95
CA THR A 503 -16.43 25.56 -56.21
C THR A 503 -15.70 26.36 -57.28
N ILE A 504 -14.79 25.74 -58.05
CA ILE A 504 -14.50 26.13 -59.45
C ILE A 504 -14.11 24.86 -60.24
N PRO A 505 -14.87 24.43 -61.26
CA PRO A 505 -14.45 23.38 -62.18
C PRO A 505 -13.76 23.95 -63.43
N LEU A 506 -12.72 23.24 -63.87
CA LEU A 506 -12.30 22.99 -65.26
C LEU A 506 -12.38 24.16 -66.28
N GLN A 507 -11.24 24.79 -66.57
CA GLN A 507 -10.85 25.10 -67.95
C GLN A 507 -9.31 25.20 -68.11
N VAL A 508 -8.88 24.84 -69.32
CA VAL A 508 -7.58 25.07 -69.97
C VAL A 508 -6.54 23.93 -69.90
N ASN A 509 -6.68 23.09 -70.93
CA ASN A 509 -5.69 22.22 -71.55
C ASN A 509 -4.59 23.04 -72.27
N LYS A 510 -3.39 22.45 -72.45
CA LYS A 510 -2.17 22.99 -73.13
C LYS A 510 -1.43 24.03 -72.27
N ILE A 511 -0.19 23.82 -71.82
CA ILE A 511 1.04 23.68 -72.61
C ILE A 511 2.06 22.92 -71.74
N LEU A 512 2.35 21.67 -72.09
CA LEU A 512 3.59 20.98 -71.73
C LEU A 512 4.13 20.43 -73.05
N ARG A 513 4.95 21.25 -73.72
CA ARG A 513 5.77 20.87 -74.87
C ARG A 513 7.10 21.60 -74.77
N GLY A 514 8.16 20.81 -74.92
CA GLY A 514 9.56 21.23 -75.06
C GLY A 514 10.23 21.46 -73.71
N ALA A 515 11.48 21.07 -73.47
CA ALA A 515 12.49 20.33 -74.21
C ALA A 515 13.64 20.17 -73.19
N ILE A 516 14.15 18.95 -72.97
CA ILE A 516 15.50 18.54 -73.40
C ILE A 516 16.62 19.14 -72.53
N THR A 517 17.13 18.28 -71.63
CA THR A 517 18.56 17.94 -71.39
C THR A 517 19.64 19.02 -71.51
N PHE A 518 20.59 19.08 -70.55
CA PHE A 518 21.95 18.53 -70.67
C PHE A 518 22.86 18.97 -69.49
N GLU A 519 23.71 18.03 -69.02
CA GLU A 519 25.12 18.15 -68.53
C GLU A 519 25.55 19.27 -67.56
N GLN A 520 26.62 19.19 -66.76
CA GLN A 520 27.52 18.20 -66.14
C GLN A 520 28.54 19.06 -65.34
N GLN A 521 29.28 18.46 -64.41
CA GLN A 521 30.47 19.01 -63.69
C GLN A 521 30.16 20.05 -62.60
N GLY A 522 30.76 20.04 -61.40
CA GLY A 522 31.84 19.26 -60.80
C GLY A 522 32.47 20.10 -59.67
N VAL A 523 33.24 19.44 -58.77
CA VAL A 523 34.31 20.02 -57.91
C VAL A 523 33.83 20.75 -56.63
N ILE A 524 33.89 20.16 -55.42
CA ILE A 524 35.01 19.93 -54.44
C ILE A 524 35.22 21.08 -53.41
N SER A 525 35.42 20.66 -52.14
CA SER A 525 36.19 21.29 -51.02
C SER A 525 35.43 22.28 -50.11
N ALA A 526 35.13 21.89 -48.86
CA ALA A 526 35.89 22.08 -47.60
C ALA A 526 35.75 23.53 -47.06
N THR A 527 35.52 23.81 -45.77
CA THR A 527 36.27 23.44 -44.57
C THR A 527 35.49 23.83 -43.29
N HIS A 528 35.86 23.21 -42.17
CA HIS A 528 35.58 23.64 -40.79
C HIS A 528 36.12 25.07 -40.47
N PRO A 529 35.63 25.70 -39.38
CA PRO A 529 36.47 25.76 -38.17
C PRO A 529 35.72 25.54 -36.83
N ARG A 530 36.55 25.26 -35.82
CA ARG A 530 36.30 24.96 -34.40
C ARG A 530 36.10 26.20 -33.52
N THR A 531 35.81 25.90 -32.24
CA THR A 531 36.02 26.65 -30.98
C THR A 531 34.99 27.73 -30.71
N THR A 532 34.36 27.80 -29.53
CA THR A 532 34.79 27.47 -28.15
C THR A 532 33.72 26.74 -27.35
#